data_AF-A0A816DMJ2-F1
#
_entry.id   AF-A0A816DMJ2-F1
#
_cell.length_a   1.000
_cell.length_b   1.000
_cell.length_c   1.000
_cell.angle_alpha   90.00
_cell.angle_beta   90.00
_cell.angle_gamma   90.00
#
_symmetry.space_group_name_H-M   'P 1'
#
loop_
_entity.id
_entity.type
_entity.pdbx_description
1 polymer ?
#
loop_
_entity_poly.entity_id
_entity_poly.type
_entity_poly.pdbx_seq_one_letter_code
_entity_poly.pdbx_strand_id
1 'polypeptide(L)'
;FGFAGGDGGFDHFGGDNGFGYAGGDGGFGQFGGDNGSGYADGDGGFGQFGGDNGFGYAGGDGGFGQFGGDNGFGYAGGDGGFGQFGGDNGFGYAGGDGGFGQFGGDNGFGFAGGDGGYGGEY
;
A
#
# COMPACT_ATOMS: atom_id res chain seq x y z
N PHE A 1 2.62 17.19 -5.24
CA PHE A 1 3.03 16.18 -6.25
C PHE A 1 4.53 16.00 -6.12
N GLY A 2 5.00 14.78 -5.84
CA GLY A 2 6.42 14.46 -5.78
C GLY A 2 6.69 13.09 -6.40
N PHE A 3 7.83 12.96 -7.06
CA PHE A 3 8.27 11.73 -7.70
C PHE A 3 9.69 11.45 -7.26
N ALA A 4 9.93 10.21 -6.85
CA ALA A 4 11.26 9.73 -6.58
C ALA A 4 11.45 8.38 -7.25
N GLY A 5 12.61 8.24 -7.89
CA GLY A 5 13.00 7.05 -8.63
C GLY A 5 14.49 6.80 -8.42
N GLY A 6 14.84 5.60 -7.98
CA GLY A 6 16.22 5.18 -7.78
C GLY A 6 16.38 4.06 -6.76
N ASP A 7 17.47 3.30 -6.92
CA ASP A 7 17.80 2.11 -6.13
C ASP A 7 17.95 2.48 -4.64
N GLY A 8 17.15 1.86 -3.77
CA GLY A 8 17.24 1.99 -2.31
C GLY A 8 16.87 3.36 -1.71
N GLY A 9 16.09 4.18 -2.40
CA GLY A 9 15.63 5.49 -1.92
C GLY A 9 14.60 5.44 -0.79
N PHE A 10 14.56 6.48 0.05
CA PHE A 10 13.49 6.71 1.04
C PHE A 10 12.80 8.02 0.75
N ASP A 11 11.50 7.96 0.48
CA ASP A 11 10.72 9.13 0.06
C ASP A 11 9.49 9.32 0.95
N HIS A 12 9.22 10.57 1.30
CA HIS A 12 8.08 10.95 2.11
C HIS A 12 7.28 12.05 1.42
N PHE A 13 6.02 11.78 1.14
CA PHE A 13 5.10 12.68 0.48
C PHE A 13 3.94 12.99 1.43
N GLY A 14 3.90 14.23 1.94
CA GLY A 14 2.92 14.70 2.92
C GLY A 14 2.19 15.98 2.51
N GLY A 15 0.90 16.11 2.85
CA GLY A 15 0.13 17.36 2.80
C GLY A 15 -1.38 17.18 2.54
N ASP A 16 -2.21 18.20 2.85
CA ASP A 16 -3.68 18.16 2.82
C ASP A 16 -4.28 17.56 1.53
N ASN A 17 -3.60 17.73 0.39
CA ASN A 17 -3.92 17.10 -0.89
C ASN A 17 -2.63 16.61 -1.59
N GLY A 18 -2.04 15.54 -1.06
CA GLY A 18 -0.74 15.02 -1.48
C GLY A 18 -0.84 13.89 -2.51
N PHE A 19 -0.10 14.00 -3.62
CA PHE A 19 0.13 12.89 -4.55
C PHE A 19 1.63 12.58 -4.60
N GLY A 20 2.00 11.31 -4.45
CA GLY A 20 3.38 10.85 -4.53
C GLY A 20 3.56 9.54 -5.30
N TYR A 21 4.75 9.36 -5.88
CA TYR A 21 5.20 8.09 -6.44
C TYR A 21 6.64 7.80 -6.00
N ALA A 22 6.88 6.58 -5.52
CA ALA A 22 8.21 6.05 -5.21
C ALA A 22 8.44 4.78 -6.03
N GLY A 23 9.55 4.72 -6.77
CA GLY A 23 9.89 3.57 -7.61
C GLY A 23 11.36 3.16 -7.56
N GLY A 24 11.64 1.86 -7.56
CA GLY A 24 13.00 1.31 -7.66
C GLY A 24 13.28 0.12 -6.72
N ASP A 25 14.33 -0.64 -7.02
CA ASP A 25 14.73 -1.82 -6.24
C ASP A 25 15.02 -1.44 -4.78
N GLY A 26 14.32 -2.08 -3.84
CA GLY A 26 14.47 -1.89 -2.40
C GLY A 26 14.08 -0.51 -1.88
N GLY A 27 13.34 0.29 -2.66
CA GLY A 27 12.88 1.63 -2.26
C GLY A 27 11.77 1.61 -1.22
N PHE A 28 11.74 2.62 -0.35
CA PHE A 28 10.68 2.84 0.65
C PHE A 28 9.95 4.16 0.41
N GLY A 29 8.64 4.10 0.22
CA GLY A 29 7.76 5.27 0.06
C GLY A 29 6.77 5.42 1.21
N GLN A 30 6.66 6.62 1.78
CA GLN A 30 5.63 6.99 2.74
C GLN A 30 4.74 8.09 2.17
N PHE A 31 3.43 7.89 2.23
CA PHE A 31 2.42 8.80 1.66
C PHE A 31 1.39 9.14 2.73
N GLY A 32 1.18 10.43 2.98
CA GLY A 32 0.37 10.93 4.10
C GLY A 32 -0.42 12.20 3.78
N GLY A 33 -1.65 12.34 4.28
CA GLY A 33 -2.39 13.61 4.29
C GLY A 33 -3.91 13.46 4.26
N ASP A 34 -4.66 14.53 4.56
CA ASP A 34 -6.13 14.53 4.66
C ASP A 34 -6.82 13.94 3.42
N ASN A 35 -6.33 14.26 2.22
CA ASN A 35 -6.68 13.57 0.97
C ASN A 35 -5.42 13.21 0.20
N GLY A 36 -4.85 12.03 0.48
CA GLY A 36 -3.58 11.59 -0.09
C GLY A 36 -3.74 10.48 -1.11
N SER A 37 -2.96 10.47 -2.18
CA SER A 37 -2.71 9.23 -2.92
C SER A 37 -1.23 8.95 -3.14
N GLY A 38 -0.88 7.67 -3.09
CA GLY A 38 0.49 7.22 -3.24
C GLY A 38 0.58 5.95 -4.07
N TYR A 39 1.73 5.80 -4.74
CA TYR A 39 2.10 4.59 -5.47
C TYR A 39 3.54 4.23 -5.13
N ALA A 40 3.77 3.00 -4.68
CA ALA A 40 5.09 2.41 -4.49
C ALA A 40 5.22 1.21 -5.44
N ASP A 41 6.32 1.12 -6.20
CA ASP A 41 6.55 0.02 -7.14
C ASP A 41 8.04 -0.35 -7.22
N GLY A 42 8.39 -1.65 -7.23
CA GLY A 42 9.76 -2.13 -7.39
C GLY A 42 10.10 -3.40 -6.61
N ASP A 43 11.20 -4.06 -6.99
CA ASP A 43 11.62 -5.33 -6.39
C ASP A 43 12.02 -5.13 -4.92
N GLY A 44 11.32 -5.79 -4.01
CA GLY A 44 11.53 -5.69 -2.56
C GLY A 44 11.19 -4.33 -1.96
N GLY A 45 10.43 -3.49 -2.67
CA GLY A 45 10.03 -2.17 -2.21
C GLY A 45 8.98 -2.20 -1.10
N PHE A 46 8.91 -1.12 -0.30
CA PHE A 46 7.92 -0.96 0.77
C PHE A 46 7.13 0.34 0.61
N GLY A 47 5.80 0.27 0.66
CA GLY A 47 4.91 1.43 0.63
C GLY A 47 4.09 1.55 1.91
N GLN A 48 4.06 2.72 2.53
CA GLN A 48 3.14 3.05 3.62
C GLN A 48 2.22 4.20 3.21
N PHE A 49 0.91 4.01 3.33
CA PHE A 49 -0.11 4.96 2.90
C PHE A 49 -1.05 5.25 4.06
N GLY A 50 -1.21 6.54 4.37
CA GLY A 50 -2.00 7.03 5.50
C GLY A 50 -2.78 8.30 5.17
N GLY A 51 -3.95 8.50 5.78
CA GLY A 51 -4.71 9.75 5.65
C GLY A 51 -6.21 9.61 5.89
N ASP A 52 -6.92 10.71 6.17
CA ASP A 52 -8.36 10.69 6.42
C ASP A 52 -9.14 10.13 5.22
N ASN A 53 -8.75 10.50 3.99
CA ASN A 53 -9.18 9.85 2.75
C ASN A 53 -7.95 9.51 1.89
N GLY A 54 -7.45 8.27 2.00
CA GLY A 54 -6.22 7.84 1.37
C GLY A 54 -6.43 6.81 0.27
N PHE A 55 -5.73 6.93 -0.86
CA PHE A 55 -5.59 5.84 -1.84
C PHE A 55 -4.12 5.42 -1.95
N GLY A 56 -3.83 4.15 -1.70
CA GLY A 56 -2.49 3.61 -1.84
C GLY A 56 -2.42 2.40 -2.76
N TYR A 57 -1.30 2.28 -3.47
CA TYR A 57 -0.93 1.07 -4.20
C TYR A 57 0.52 0.70 -3.93
N ALA A 58 0.77 -0.57 -3.59
CA ALA A 58 2.09 -1.17 -3.53
C ALA A 58 2.18 -2.30 -4.57
N GLY A 59 3.18 -2.23 -5.45
CA GLY A 59 3.47 -3.20 -6.50
C GLY A 59 4.92 -3.70 -6.46
N GLY A 60 5.20 -4.87 -7.03
CA GLY A 60 6.55 -5.37 -7.29
C GLY A 60 6.85 -6.74 -6.66
N ASP A 61 7.89 -7.41 -7.15
CA ASP A 61 8.29 -8.73 -6.64
C ASP A 61 8.79 -8.62 -5.20
N GLY A 62 8.16 -9.33 -4.27
CA GLY A 62 8.47 -9.31 -2.85
C GLY A 62 8.15 -7.97 -2.15
N GLY A 63 7.34 -7.11 -2.77
CA GLY A 63 6.98 -5.81 -2.22
C GLY A 63 6.01 -5.88 -1.03
N PHE A 64 6.06 -4.89 -0.15
CA PHE A 64 5.15 -4.80 1.00
C PHE A 64 4.38 -3.48 1.02
N GLY A 65 3.07 -3.54 1.22
CA GLY A 65 2.19 -2.38 1.35
C GLY A 65 1.49 -2.33 2.71
N GLN A 66 1.49 -1.18 3.36
CA GLN A 66 0.65 -0.90 4.54
C GLN A 66 -0.26 0.28 4.26
N PHE A 67 -1.55 0.12 4.50
CA PHE A 67 -2.59 1.10 4.19
C PHE A 67 -3.41 1.36 5.45
N GLY A 68 -3.56 2.64 5.81
CA GLY A 68 -4.26 3.12 7.00
C GLY A 68 -5.07 4.39 6.72
N GLY A 69 -6.17 4.61 7.43
CA GLY A 69 -6.93 5.86 7.34
C GLY A 69 -8.42 5.73 7.64
N ASP A 70 -9.09 6.84 7.95
CA ASP A 70 -10.52 6.85 8.30
C ASP A 70 -11.39 6.34 7.13
N ASN A 71 -11.09 6.76 5.89
CA ASN A 71 -11.67 6.22 4.64
C ASN A 71 -10.55 5.92 3.63
N GLY A 72 -9.81 4.83 3.88
CA GLY A 72 -8.68 4.42 3.03
C GLY A 72 -9.04 3.36 1.99
N PHE A 73 -8.42 3.40 0.82
CA PHE A 73 -8.38 2.29 -0.12
C PHE A 73 -6.93 1.88 -0.36
N GLY A 74 -6.63 0.60 -0.18
CA GLY A 74 -5.31 0.05 -0.41
C GLY A 74 -5.33 -1.11 -1.38
N TYR A 75 -4.28 -1.21 -2.19
CA TYR A 75 -4.00 -2.39 -3.00
C TYR A 75 -2.54 -2.81 -2.85
N ALA A 76 -2.29 -4.09 -2.57
CA ALA A 76 -0.98 -4.72 -2.65
C ALA A 76 -0.98 -5.78 -3.77
N GLY A 77 0.00 -5.72 -4.66
CA GLY A 77 0.16 -6.64 -5.79
C GLY A 77 1.61 -7.04 -6.06
N GLY A 78 1.84 -8.24 -6.59
CA GLY A 78 3.16 -8.71 -7.03
C GLY A 78 3.47 -10.13 -6.55
N ASP A 79 4.49 -10.77 -7.14
CA ASP A 79 4.89 -12.12 -6.73
C ASP A 79 5.51 -12.08 -5.32
N GLY A 80 4.93 -12.82 -4.38
CA GLY A 80 5.35 -12.86 -2.98
C GLY A 80 5.08 -11.57 -2.19
N GLY A 81 4.24 -10.68 -2.71
CA GLY A 81 3.93 -9.41 -2.06
C GLY A 81 3.05 -9.54 -0.82
N PHE A 82 3.15 -8.58 0.12
CA PHE A 82 2.36 -8.57 1.36
C PHE A 82 1.59 -7.25 1.53
N GLY A 83 0.30 -7.32 1.84
CA GLY A 83 -0.54 -6.16 2.11
C GLY A 83 -1.14 -6.17 3.52
N GLN A 84 -1.03 -5.07 4.25
CA GLN A 84 -1.78 -4.81 5.49
C GLN A 84 -2.72 -3.63 5.29
N PHE A 85 -3.99 -3.81 5.62
CA PHE A 85 -5.02 -2.81 5.44
C PHE A 85 -5.73 -2.57 6.79
N GLY A 86 -5.81 -1.30 7.18
CA GLY A 86 -6.39 -0.82 8.44
C GLY A 86 -7.24 0.44 8.22
N GLY A 87 -8.29 0.64 8.99
CA GLY A 87 -9.05 1.91 8.97
C GLY A 87 -10.53 1.78 9.33
N ASP A 88 -11.16 2.90 9.74
CA ASP A 88 -12.55 2.92 10.21
C ASP A 88 -13.55 2.52 9.11
N ASN A 89 -13.32 2.95 7.86
CA ASN A 89 -14.08 2.58 6.65
C ASN A 89 -13.14 2.21 5.49
N GLY A 90 -12.13 1.39 5.76
CA GLY A 90 -11.08 1.05 4.79
C GLY A 90 -11.43 -0.12 3.85
N PHE A 91 -11.03 -0.07 2.59
CA PHE A 91 -11.06 -1.22 1.69
C PHE A 91 -9.65 -1.67 1.33
N GLY A 92 -9.38 -2.97 1.48
CA GLY A 92 -8.09 -3.55 1.14
C GLY A 92 -8.21 -4.64 0.09
N TYR A 93 -7.24 -4.69 -0.83
CA TYR A 93 -7.05 -5.82 -1.72
C TYR A 93 -5.59 -6.27 -1.75
N ALA A 94 -5.34 -7.57 -1.57
CA ALA A 94 -4.05 -8.19 -1.80
C ALA A 94 -4.14 -9.21 -2.94
N GLY A 95 -3.20 -9.18 -3.88
CA GLY A 95 -3.10 -10.22 -4.92
C GLY A 95 -1.71 -10.40 -5.53
N GLY A 96 -1.58 -11.40 -6.40
CA GLY A 96 -0.29 -11.87 -6.94
C GLY A 96 0.04 -13.31 -6.54
N ASP A 97 1.03 -13.93 -7.20
CA ASP A 97 1.42 -15.32 -6.91
C ASP A 97 2.12 -15.39 -5.53
N GLY A 98 1.63 -16.23 -4.63
CA GLY A 98 2.16 -16.35 -3.26
C GLY A 98 1.98 -15.12 -2.37
N GLY A 99 1.11 -14.18 -2.75
CA GLY A 99 0.87 -12.95 -2.00
C GLY A 99 0.02 -13.13 -0.73
N PHE A 100 0.21 -12.27 0.27
CA PHE A 100 -0.50 -12.33 1.54
C PHE A 100 -1.23 -11.03 1.86
N GLY A 101 -2.47 -11.13 2.32
CA GLY A 101 -3.31 -9.99 2.71
C GLY A 101 -3.78 -10.09 4.16
N GLN A 102 -3.67 -8.98 4.89
CA GLN A 102 -4.20 -8.83 6.23
C GLN A 102 -5.10 -7.60 6.32
N PHE A 103 -6.31 -7.77 6.84
CA PHE A 103 -7.33 -6.73 6.86
C PHE A 103 -7.88 -6.56 8.28
N GLY A 104 -8.04 -5.31 8.72
CA GLY A 104 -8.71 -4.98 9.98
C GLY A 104 -9.32 -3.58 9.96
N GLY A 105 -10.29 -3.32 10.82
CA GLY A 105 -11.00 -2.03 10.88
C GLY A 105 -12.48 -2.17 11.24
N ASP A 106 -13.09 -1.11 11.77
CA ASP A 106 -14.44 -1.17 12.34
C ASP A 106 -15.54 -1.40 11.28
N ASN A 107 -15.40 -0.85 10.07
CA ASN A 107 -16.32 -1.03 8.94
C ASN A 107 -15.60 -1.32 7.62
N GLY A 108 -14.37 -1.85 7.69
CA GLY A 108 -13.56 -2.14 6.52
C GLY A 108 -13.89 -3.47 5.85
N PHE A 109 -13.46 -3.64 4.59
CA PHE A 109 -13.58 -4.90 3.84
C PHE A 109 -12.26 -5.31 3.20
N GLY A 110 -11.91 -6.58 3.35
CA GLY A 110 -10.71 -7.18 2.77
C GLY A 110 -10.95 -8.21 1.68
N PHE A 111 -10.12 -8.20 0.64
CA PHE A 111 -10.11 -9.25 -0.38
C PHE A 111 -8.67 -9.73 -0.66
N ALA A 112 -8.46 -11.04 -0.60
CA ALA A 112 -7.22 -11.67 -1.05
C ALA A 112 -7.49 -12.52 -2.30
N GLY A 113 -6.68 -12.38 -3.35
CA GLY A 113 -6.82 -13.17 -4.58
C GLY A 113 -5.53 -13.34 -5.37
N GLY A 114 -5.16 -14.56 -5.70
CA GLY A 114 -3.94 -14.93 -6.42
C GLY A 114 -3.65 -16.42 -6.29
N ASP A 115 -2.84 -16.99 -7.17
CA ASP A 115 -2.40 -18.37 -7.01
C ASP A 115 -1.53 -18.48 -5.74
N GLY A 116 -1.85 -19.44 -4.86
CA GLY A 116 -1.11 -19.64 -3.62
C GLY A 116 -1.22 -18.53 -2.56
N GLY A 117 -2.07 -17.52 -2.75
CA GLY A 117 -2.22 -16.41 -1.80
C GLY A 117 -3.13 -16.69 -0.60
N TYR A 118 -2.90 -15.99 0.51
CA TYR A 118 -3.65 -16.19 1.76
C TYR A 118 -4.16 -14.85 2.33
N GLY A 119 -5.42 -14.81 2.76
CA GLY A 119 -6.07 -13.65 3.38
C GLY A 119 -6.53 -13.94 4.81
N GLY A 120 -6.23 -13.05 5.75
CA GLY A 120 -6.74 -13.08 7.12
C GLY A 120 -7.41 -11.75 7.51
N GLU A 121 -8.60 -11.82 8.06
CA GLU A 121 -9.37 -10.67 8.55
C GLU A 121 -9.48 -10.80 10.09
N TYR A 122 -9.20 -9.72 10.82
CA TYR A 122 -9.15 -9.71 12.29
C TYR A 122 -9.91 -8.54 12.93
#